data_AF-A0A524H0F6-F1
#
_entry.id   AF-A0A524H0F6-F1
#
_cell.length_a   1.000
_cell.length_b   1.000
_cell.length_c   1.000
_cell.angle_alpha   90.00
_cell.angle_beta   90.00
_cell.angle_gamma   90.00
#
_symmetry.space_group_name_H-M   'P 1'
#
loop_
_entity.id
_entity.type
_entity.pdbx_description
1 polymer ?
#
loop_
_entity_poly.entity_id
_entity_poly.type
_entity_poly.pdbx_seq_one_letter_code
_entity_poly.pdbx_strand_id
1 'polypeptide(L)'
;HKDLTVYTPAPNHEIEEALDHPVSPVRLFTLVGGLTGCAAGFAMTFWMSNNWPLLVGGKPIATVPPYVVLGFELMILLGALSTVAGMIIMSVVNARKRVPYSEKFSDDQIGVFVPCRAEQAAAVESLLKRAGSVEVTHAS
;
A
#
# COMPACT_ATOMS: atom_id res chain seq x y z
N HIS A 1 14.41 -17.22 -9.99
CA HIS A 1 14.02 -16.03 -10.76
C HIS A 1 13.01 -15.27 -9.89
N LYS A 2 13.46 -14.45 -8.94
CA LYS A 2 12.55 -13.89 -7.92
C LYS A 2 12.83 -12.46 -7.45
N ASP A 3 13.91 -11.81 -7.88
CA ASP A 3 14.27 -10.48 -7.38
C ASP A 3 14.57 -9.49 -8.52
N LEU A 4 13.76 -9.46 -9.58
CA LEU A 4 13.84 -8.39 -10.58
C LEU A 4 13.08 -7.16 -10.05
N THR A 5 13.70 -5.97 -10.10
CA THR A 5 13.02 -4.71 -9.79
C THR A 5 12.89 -3.90 -11.06
N VAL A 6 11.67 -3.47 -11.41
CA VAL A 6 11.40 -2.60 -12.56
C VAL A 6 10.96 -1.23 -12.05
N TYR A 7 11.55 -0.18 -12.61
CA TYR A 7 11.21 1.21 -12.36
C TYR A 7 10.52 1.78 -13.60
N THR A 8 9.36 2.38 -13.41
CA THR A 8 8.58 2.99 -14.49
C THR A 8 8.08 4.37 -14.05
N PRO A 9 8.13 5.41 -14.91
CA PRO A 9 7.65 6.75 -14.56
C PRO A 9 6.11 6.81 -14.49
N ALA A 10 5.42 5.90 -15.17
CA ALA A 10 3.96 5.80 -15.19
C ALA A 10 3.48 4.35 -15.02
N PRO A 11 2.27 4.13 -14.47
CA PRO A 11 1.68 2.80 -14.39
C PRO A 11 1.49 2.22 -15.80
N ASN A 12 1.99 1.00 -16.02
CA ASN A 12 1.79 0.26 -17.26
C ASN A 12 1.29 -1.15 -16.93
N HIS A 13 0.06 -1.46 -17.36
CA HIS A 13 -0.57 -2.76 -17.13
C HIS A 13 0.23 -3.93 -17.71
N GLU A 14 0.85 -3.76 -18.88
CA GLU A 14 1.62 -4.82 -19.54
C GLU A 14 2.84 -5.22 -18.69
N ILE A 15 3.45 -4.25 -18.02
CA ILE A 15 4.59 -4.47 -17.12
C ILE A 15 4.14 -5.14 -15.81
N GLU A 16 3.01 -4.71 -15.25
CA GLU A 16 2.44 -5.34 -14.05
C GLU A 16 2.07 -6.81 -14.28
N GLU A 17 1.46 -7.13 -15.42
CA GLU A 17 1.10 -8.51 -15.77
C GLU A 17 2.35 -9.38 -16.00
N ALA A 18 3.41 -8.82 -16.60
CA ALA A 18 4.67 -9.53 -16.80
C ALA A 18 5.44 -9.79 -15.49
N LEU A 19 5.27 -8.94 -14.47
CA LEU A 19 5.94 -9.05 -13.17
C LEU A 19 5.21 -9.94 -12.15
N ASP A 20 3.92 -10.22 -12.36
CA ASP A 20 3.05 -11.01 -11.47
C ASP A 20 3.22 -10.64 -9.98
N HIS A 21 3.11 -9.34 -9.69
CA HIS A 21 3.36 -8.83 -8.34
C HIS A 21 2.30 -9.34 -7.34
N PRO A 22 2.72 -9.80 -6.14
CA PRO A 22 1.79 -10.26 -5.12
C PRO A 22 0.95 -9.09 -4.59
N VAL A 23 -0.28 -9.41 -4.14
CA VAL A 23 -1.20 -8.43 -3.55
C VAL A 23 -0.55 -7.64 -2.40
N SER A 24 -0.74 -6.32 -2.42
CA SER A 24 -0.12 -5.44 -1.42
C SER A 24 -0.68 -5.69 -0.01
N PRO A 25 0.20 -5.86 1.01
CA PRO A 25 -0.20 -6.05 2.40
C PRO A 25 -0.88 -4.82 3.01
N VAL A 26 -0.82 -3.65 2.37
CA VAL A 26 -1.49 -2.41 2.81
C VAL A 26 -3.00 -2.61 2.97
N ARG A 27 -3.61 -3.49 2.17
CA ARG A 27 -5.04 -3.84 2.28
C ARG A 27 -5.43 -4.40 3.66
N LEU A 28 -4.52 -5.12 4.31
CA LEU A 28 -4.78 -5.67 5.64
C LEU A 28 -4.82 -4.57 6.71
N PHE A 29 -3.97 -3.55 6.58
CA PHE A 29 -4.01 -2.38 7.46
C PHE A 29 -5.33 -1.62 7.33
N THR A 30 -5.81 -1.42 6.11
CA THR A 30 -7.12 -0.82 5.85
C THR A 30 -8.25 -1.62 6.49
N LEU A 31 -8.23 -2.95 6.34
CA LEU A 31 -9.25 -3.84 6.89
C LEU A 31 -9.30 -3.77 8.42
N VAL A 32 -8.14 -3.91 9.08
CA VAL A 32 -8.05 -3.87 10.53
C VAL A 32 -8.43 -2.49 11.07
N GLY A 33 -7.97 -1.42 10.41
CA GLY A 33 -8.32 -0.04 10.76
C GLY A 33 -9.82 0.24 10.64
N GLY A 34 -10.44 -0.22 9.55
CA GLY A 34 -11.88 -0.06 9.33
C GLY A 34 -12.72 -0.85 10.32
N LEU A 35 -12.37 -2.12 10.58
CA LEU A 35 -13.06 -2.94 11.59
C LEU A 35 -12.95 -2.34 12.99
N THR A 36 -11.76 -1.85 13.35
CA THR A 36 -11.52 -1.18 14.63
C THR A 36 -12.32 0.11 14.72
N GLY A 37 -12.38 0.91 13.66
CA GLY A 37 -13.17 2.14 13.61
C GLY A 37 -14.67 1.90 13.71
N CYS A 38 -15.18 0.89 13.00
CA CYS A 38 -16.58 0.49 13.10
C CYS A 38 -16.93 0.05 14.54
N ALA A 39 -16.14 -0.85 15.12
CA ALA A 39 -16.33 -1.33 16.49
C ALA A 39 -16.25 -0.18 17.51
N ALA A 40 -15.26 0.71 17.36
CA ALA A 40 -15.10 1.87 18.22
C ALA A 40 -16.26 2.87 18.12
N GLY A 41 -16.80 3.12 16.91
CA GLY A 41 -17.94 4.02 16.72
C GLY A 41 -19.23 3.50 17.35
N PHE A 42 -19.51 2.21 17.22
CA PHE A 42 -20.63 1.60 17.94
C PHE A 42 -20.38 1.56 19.45
N ALA A 43 -19.20 1.12 19.90
CA ALA A 43 -18.88 1.06 21.33
C ALA A 43 -18.98 2.44 22.01
N MET A 44 -18.48 3.50 21.36
CA MET A 44 -18.53 4.87 21.85
C MET A 44 -19.97 5.37 21.99
N THR A 45 -20.80 5.17 20.95
CA THR A 45 -22.19 5.64 20.96
C THR A 45 -23.05 4.88 21.97
N PHE A 46 -22.88 3.56 22.07
CA PHE A 46 -23.52 2.75 23.11
C PHE A 46 -23.08 3.17 24.51
N TRP A 47 -21.77 3.35 24.73
CA TRP A 47 -21.26 3.75 26.04
C TRP A 47 -21.78 5.13 26.46
N MET A 48 -21.75 6.11 25.56
CA MET A 48 -22.27 7.45 25.82
C MET A 48 -23.78 7.44 26.11
N SER A 49 -24.56 6.68 25.32
CA SER A 49 -26.00 6.58 25.53
C SER A 49 -26.39 5.91 26.85
N ASN A 50 -25.58 4.97 27.34
CA ASN A 50 -25.82 4.33 28.63
C ASN A 50 -25.36 5.20 29.81
N ASN A 51 -24.25 5.91 29.66
CA ASN A 51 -23.70 6.75 30.72
C ASN A 51 -24.53 8.03 30.94
N TRP A 52 -25.09 8.60 29.86
CA TRP A 52 -25.90 9.81 29.93
C TRP A 52 -27.20 9.66 29.12
N PRO A 53 -28.21 8.98 29.68
CA PRO A 53 -29.46 8.69 28.98
C PRO A 53 -30.30 9.96 28.80
N LEU A 54 -30.22 10.58 27.63
CA LEU A 54 -31.05 11.71 27.25
C LEU A 54 -32.24 11.23 26.41
N LEU A 55 -33.45 11.51 26.90
CA LEU A 55 -34.67 11.28 26.15
C LEU A 55 -34.89 12.43 25.15
N VAL A 56 -34.46 12.24 23.90
CA VAL A 56 -34.61 13.26 22.84
C VAL A 56 -35.65 12.80 21.82
N GLY A 57 -36.71 13.60 21.64
CA GLY A 57 -37.74 13.35 20.62
C GLY A 57 -38.59 12.09 20.86
N GLY A 58 -38.74 11.64 22.12
CA GLY A 58 -39.58 10.49 22.50
C GLY A 58 -39.06 9.12 22.05
N LYS A 59 -37.83 9.04 21.53
CA LYS A 59 -37.22 7.79 21.09
C LYS A 59 -36.63 7.02 22.27
N PRO A 60 -36.59 5.66 22.22
CA PRO A 60 -35.89 4.86 23.21
C PRO A 60 -34.42 5.28 23.34
N ILE A 61 -33.87 5.16 24.55
CA ILE A 61 -32.43 5.26 24.76
C ILE A 61 -31.78 4.10 23.99
N ALA A 62 -30.66 4.36 23.29
CA ALA A 62 -29.99 3.41 22.41
C ALA A 62 -30.72 3.03 21.10
N THR A 63 -31.23 4.00 20.33
CA THR A 63 -31.69 3.72 18.94
C THR A 63 -30.52 3.46 18.00
N VAL A 64 -30.52 2.29 17.34
CA VAL A 64 -29.47 1.86 16.40
C VAL A 64 -29.34 2.72 15.14
N PRO A 65 -30.41 3.18 14.45
CA PRO A 65 -30.28 3.90 13.18
C PRO A 65 -29.32 5.11 13.17
N PRO A 66 -29.33 6.02 14.16
CA PRO A 66 -28.37 7.13 14.20
C PRO A 66 -26.92 6.68 14.48
N TYR A 67 -26.70 5.56 15.16
CA TYR A 67 -25.35 5.07 15.48
C TYR A 67 -24.64 4.51 14.26
N VAL A 68 -25.39 4.01 13.27
CA VAL A 68 -24.83 3.53 12.00
C VAL A 68 -24.05 4.63 11.28
N VAL A 69 -24.57 5.85 11.27
CA VAL A 69 -23.89 7.00 10.63
C VAL A 69 -22.54 7.25 11.31
N LEU A 70 -22.51 7.31 12.65
CA LEU A 70 -21.27 7.51 13.40
C LEU A 70 -20.29 6.34 13.26
N GLY A 71 -20.79 5.10 13.29
CA GLY A 71 -19.98 3.90 13.05
C GLY A 71 -19.34 3.91 11.65
N PHE A 72 -20.08 4.35 10.64
CA PHE A 72 -19.59 4.48 9.26
C PHE A 72 -18.51 5.55 9.12
N GLU A 73 -18.70 6.74 9.69
CA GLU A 73 -17.70 7.82 9.66
C GLU A 73 -16.40 7.39 10.35
N LEU A 74 -16.47 6.76 11.53
CA LEU A 74 -15.28 6.28 12.24
C LEU A 74 -14.60 5.12 11.52
N MET A 75 -15.37 4.23 10.87
CA MET A 75 -14.83 3.17 10.01
C MET A 75 -14.00 3.76 8.87
N ILE A 76 -14.51 4.77 8.16
CA ILE A 76 -13.79 5.42 7.05
C ILE A 76 -12.57 6.16 7.58
N LEU A 77 -12.72 6.94 8.65
CA LEU A 77 -11.63 7.73 9.23
C LEU A 77 -10.46 6.84 9.66
N LEU A 78 -10.71 5.80 10.46
CA LEU A 78 -9.66 4.91 10.94
C LEU A 78 -9.16 3.95 9.85
N GLY A 79 -10.01 3.55 8.90
CA GLY A 79 -9.60 2.79 7.73
C GLY A 79 -8.63 3.57 6.84
N ALA A 80 -8.94 4.83 6.52
CA ALA A 80 -8.10 5.71 5.72
C ALA A 80 -6.76 6.01 6.42
N LEU A 81 -6.80 6.38 7.71
CA LEU A 81 -5.59 6.63 8.49
C LEU A 81 -4.68 5.40 8.57
N SER A 82 -5.27 4.21 8.78
CA SER A 82 -4.54 2.95 8.81
C SER A 82 -3.95 2.58 7.45
N THR A 83 -4.64 2.92 6.35
CA THR A 83 -4.13 2.75 4.98
C THR A 83 -2.89 3.60 4.73
N VAL A 84 -2.96 4.88 5.09
CA VAL A 84 -1.82 5.82 4.96
C VAL A 84 -0.65 5.35 5.83
N ALA A 85 -0.92 4.98 7.08
CA ALA A 85 0.11 4.43 7.96
C ALA A 85 0.75 3.15 7.39
N GLY A 86 -0.06 2.22 6.88
CA GLY A 86 0.42 0.99 6.24
C GLY A 86 1.28 1.26 5.00
N MET A 87 0.88 2.22 4.17
CA MET A 87 1.66 2.66 3.01
C MET A 87 3.01 3.24 3.42
N ILE A 88 3.04 4.13 4.42
CA ILE A 88 4.28 4.75 4.91
C ILE A 88 5.22 3.68 5.51
N ILE A 89 4.69 2.78 6.34
CA ILE A 89 5.48 1.71 6.96
C ILE A 89 6.10 0.82 5.87
N MET A 90 5.31 0.39 4.89
CA MET A 90 5.80 -0.46 3.80
C MET A 90 6.82 0.27 2.91
N SER A 91 6.59 1.56 2.65
CA SER A 91 7.55 2.41 1.91
C SER A 91 8.89 2.51 2.65
N VAL A 92 8.86 2.79 3.96
CA VAL A 92 10.09 2.87 4.78
C VAL A 92 10.81 1.52 4.86
N VAL A 93 10.08 0.41 5.00
CA VAL A 93 10.65 -0.94 5.00
C VAL A 93 11.31 -1.24 3.64
N ASN A 94 10.68 -0.86 2.53
CA ASN A 94 11.24 -1.08 1.20
C ASN A 94 12.44 -0.18 0.90
N ALA A 95 12.42 1.08 1.34
CA ALA A 95 13.54 2.01 1.19
C ALA A 95 14.83 1.49 1.87
N ARG A 96 14.71 0.71 2.94
CA ARG A 96 15.86 0.06 3.61
C ARG A 96 16.53 -1.01 2.76
N LYS A 97 15.88 -1.54 1.71
CA LYS A 97 16.45 -2.57 0.82
C LYS A 97 17.49 -2.04 -0.18
N ARG A 98 17.78 -0.72 -0.18
CA ARG A 98 18.86 -0.06 -0.96
C ARG A 98 18.97 -0.55 -2.41
N VAL A 99 17.85 -0.61 -3.12
CA VAL A 99 17.89 -0.90 -4.56
C VAL A 99 18.41 0.36 -5.28
N PRO A 100 19.43 0.26 -6.14
CA PRO A 100 20.02 1.41 -6.81
C PRO A 100 18.98 2.13 -7.67
N TYR A 101 18.86 3.43 -7.47
CA TYR A 101 17.86 4.29 -8.12
C TYR A 101 18.55 5.44 -8.86
N SER A 102 18.07 5.75 -10.05
CA SER A 102 18.52 6.87 -10.89
C SER A 102 17.35 7.82 -11.15
N GLU A 103 17.60 9.12 -11.11
CA GLU A 103 16.56 10.15 -11.35
C GLU A 103 15.93 10.06 -12.74
N LYS A 104 16.68 9.54 -13.72
CA LYS A 104 16.20 9.32 -15.10
C LYS A 104 14.98 8.39 -15.17
N PHE A 105 14.80 7.51 -14.16
CA PHE A 105 13.70 6.55 -14.14
C PHE A 105 12.34 7.17 -13.81
N SER A 106 12.33 8.37 -13.21
CA SER A 106 11.08 9.11 -12.95
C SER A 106 10.73 10.09 -14.07
N ASP A 107 11.67 10.40 -14.96
CA ASP A 107 11.47 11.39 -16.02
C ASP A 107 10.95 10.72 -17.30
N ASP A 108 11.77 9.86 -17.92
CA ASP A 108 11.44 9.30 -19.25
C ASP A 108 11.89 7.84 -19.46
N GLN A 109 12.76 7.30 -18.59
CA GLN A 109 13.36 5.97 -18.81
C GLN A 109 12.74 4.88 -17.94
N ILE A 110 12.58 3.68 -18.51
CA ILE A 110 12.22 2.47 -17.75
C ILE A 110 13.50 1.77 -17.32
N GLY A 111 13.66 1.55 -16.02
CA GLY A 111 14.84 0.89 -15.45
C GLY A 111 14.54 -0.56 -15.09
N VAL A 112 15.41 -1.49 -15.45
CA VAL A 112 15.29 -2.92 -15.07
C VAL A 112 16.53 -3.33 -14.29
N PHE A 113 16.35 -3.64 -13.01
CA PHE A 113 17.41 -4.09 -12.11
C PHE A 113 17.37 -5.61 -11.93
N VAL A 114 18.46 -6.27 -12.31
CA VAL A 114 18.66 -7.72 -12.17
C VAL A 114 19.80 -7.96 -11.17
N PRO A 115 19.53 -8.42 -9.94
CA PRO A 115 20.58 -8.86 -9.04
C PRO A 115 21.22 -10.13 -9.60
N CYS A 116 22.52 -10.07 -9.87
CA CYS A 116 23.30 -11.17 -10.41
C CYS A 116 24.63 -11.33 -9.65
N ARG A 117 25.17 -12.54 -9.66
CA ARG A 117 26.54 -12.79 -9.17
C ARG A 117 27.55 -12.30 -10.19
N ALA A 118 28.76 -11.94 -9.75
CA ALA A 118 29.82 -11.44 -10.63
C ALA A 118 30.08 -12.34 -11.85
N GLU A 119 30.01 -13.67 -11.68
CA GLU A 119 30.19 -14.65 -12.76
C GLU A 119 29.11 -14.59 -13.84
N GLN A 120 27.90 -14.14 -13.50
CA GLN A 120 26.74 -14.07 -14.38
C GLN A 120 26.57 -12.70 -15.04
N ALA A 121 27.30 -11.68 -14.57
CA ALA A 121 27.15 -10.30 -15.02
C ALA A 121 27.32 -10.15 -16.54
N ALA A 122 28.33 -10.81 -17.13
CA ALA A 122 28.57 -10.76 -18.57
C ALA A 122 27.42 -11.39 -19.38
N ALA A 123 26.86 -12.51 -18.90
CA ALA A 123 25.73 -13.16 -19.55
C ALA A 123 24.46 -12.30 -19.47
N VAL A 124 24.18 -11.72 -18.30
CA VAL A 124 23.03 -10.81 -18.09
C VAL A 124 23.16 -9.56 -18.95
N GLU A 125 24.35 -8.95 -19.02
CA GLU A 125 24.61 -7.78 -19.89
C GLU A 125 24.35 -8.10 -21.36
N SER A 126 24.82 -9.26 -21.84
CA SER A 126 24.58 -9.69 -23.23
C SER A 126 23.10 -9.89 -23.53
N LEU A 127 22.35 -10.42 -22.56
CA LEU A 127 20.91 -10.63 -22.67
C LEU A 127 20.15 -9.30 -22.72
N LEU A 128 20.49 -8.34 -21.86
CA LEU A 128 19.88 -7.01 -21.84
C LEU A 128 20.15 -6.23 -23.14
N LYS A 129 21.39 -6.28 -23.65
CA LYS A 129 21.72 -5.64 -24.93
C LYS A 129 20.93 -6.26 -26.09
N ARG A 130 20.80 -7.59 -26.13
CA ARG A 130 20.01 -8.29 -27.15
C ARG A 130 18.51 -7.97 -27.06
N ALA A 131 18.00 -7.73 -25.85
CA ALA A 131 16.62 -7.33 -25.63
C ALA A 131 16.31 -5.87 -26.01
N GLY A 132 17.33 -5.08 -26.39
CA GLY A 132 17.16 -3.70 -26.85
C GLY A 132 17.44 -2.62 -25.81
N SER A 133 18.21 -2.92 -24.74
CA SER A 133 18.57 -1.92 -23.73
C SER A 133 19.37 -0.75 -24.32
N VAL A 134 18.95 0.48 -24.01
CA VAL A 134 19.62 1.72 -24.44
C VAL A 134 20.93 1.93 -23.69
N GLU A 135 20.96 1.62 -22.39
CA GLU A 135 22.12 1.74 -21.51
C GLU A 135 22.18 0.51 -20.58
N VAL A 136 23.38 0.02 -20.26
CA VAL A 136 23.57 -1.05 -19.27
C VAL A 136 24.72 -0.65 -18.36
N THR A 137 24.45 -0.54 -17.07
CA THR A 137 25.43 -0.13 -16.05
C THR A 137 25.47 -1.17 -14.93
N HIS A 138 26.67 -1.48 -14.47
CA HIS A 138 26.88 -2.34 -13.31
C HIS A 138 26.76 -1.51 -12.04
N ALA A 139 25.72 -1.75 -11.24
CA ALA A 139 25.60 -1.15 -9.92
C ALA A 139 26.51 -1.92 -8.94
N SER A 140 27.55 -1.26 -8.43
CA SER A 140 28.52 -1.79 -7.45
C SER A 140 27.99 -1.79 -6.03
#